data_AF-A0A223ECX7-F1
#
_entry.id   AF-A0A223ECX7-F1
#
_cell.length_a   1.000
_cell.length_b   1.000
_cell.length_c   1.000
_cell.angle_alpha   90.00
_cell.angle_beta   90.00
_cell.angle_gamma   90.00
#
_symmetry.space_group_name_H-M   'P 1'
#
loop_
_entity.id
_entity.type
_entity.pdbx_description
1 polymer ?
#
loop_
_entity_poly.entity_id
_entity_poly.type
_entity_poly.pdbx_seq_one_letter_code
_entity_poly.pdbx_strand_id
1 'polypeptide(L)' 'MMAKAYHVQKGETRTKVLVPDSAHGTNPASASVAGFQTITIPSDKNGLVNLEELKKHVGPDTAALMLTNPNTLGLFEK' A
#
# COMPACT_ATOMS: atom_id res chain seq x y z
N MET A 1 -8.85 -9.68 -9.33
CA MET A 1 -7.73 -9.21 -8.47
C MET A 1 -6.41 -9.72 -9.05
N MET A 2 -5.75 -8.95 -9.91
CA MET A 2 -4.54 -9.39 -10.64
C MET A 2 -3.35 -9.67 -9.71
N ALA A 3 -3.07 -8.79 -8.74
CA ALA A 3 -1.96 -8.97 -7.80
C ALA A 3 -2.12 -10.27 -6.97
N LYS A 4 -3.33 -10.56 -6.48
CA LYS A 4 -3.62 -11.81 -5.75
C LYS A 4 -3.37 -13.04 -6.61
N ALA A 5 -3.90 -13.07 -7.84
CA ALA A 5 -3.72 -14.17 -8.77
C ALA A 5 -2.23 -14.39 -9.12
N TYR A 6 -1.49 -13.30 -9.32
CA TYR A 6 -0.05 -13.34 -9.58
C TYR A 6 0.75 -14.00 -8.45
N HIS A 7 0.50 -13.63 -7.19
CA HIS A 7 1.19 -14.24 -6.05
C HIS A 7 0.81 -15.72 -5.88
N VAL A 8 -0.47 -16.06 -6.01
CA VAL A 8 -0.94 -17.46 -5.93
C VAL A 8 -0.30 -18.33 -7.01
N GLN A 9 -0.17 -17.83 -8.25
CA GLN A 9 0.48 -18.55 -9.35
C GLN A 9 1.96 -18.87 -9.04
N LYS A 10 2.62 -18.03 -8.24
CA LYS A 10 3.99 -18.23 -7.77
C LYS A 10 4.10 -19.09 -6.51
N GLY A 11 2.98 -19.59 -5.98
CA GLY A 11 2.95 -20.29 -4.69
C GLY A 11 3.20 -19.36 -3.49
N GLU A 12 3.10 -18.04 -3.67
CA GLU A 12 3.31 -17.06 -2.61
C GLU A 12 1.99 -16.72 -1.93
N THR A 13 1.98 -16.69 -0.60
CA THR A 13 0.85 -16.21 0.19
C THR A 13 1.18 -14.82 0.74
N ARG A 14 0.85 -13.78 -0.03
CA ARG A 14 1.01 -12.39 0.38
C ARG A 14 -0.33 -11.82 0.80
N THR A 15 -0.39 -11.25 2.00
CA THR A 15 -1.64 -10.88 2.66
C THR A 15 -1.78 -9.38 2.88
N LYS A 16 -0.69 -8.61 2.83
CA LYS A 16 -0.69 -7.18 3.16
C LYS A 16 -0.72 -6.29 1.93
N VAL A 17 -1.53 -5.23 1.99
CA VAL A 17 -1.46 -4.09 1.06
C VAL A 17 -1.12 -2.85 1.87
N LEU A 18 -0.01 -2.20 1.51
CA LEU A 18 0.42 -0.96 2.16
C LEU A 18 -0.26 0.22 1.48
N VAL A 19 -0.78 1.16 2.26
CA VAL A 19 -1.53 2.32 1.76
C VAL A 19 -1.10 3.56 2.53
N PRO A 20 -0.70 4.66 1.88
CA PRO A 20 -0.47 5.93 2.57
C PRO A 20 -1.72 6.45 3.27
N ASP A 21 -1.57 7.16 4.39
CA ASP A 21 -2.66 7.86 5.08
C ASP A 21 -3.35 8.93 4.22
N SER A 22 -2.64 9.44 3.22
CA SER A 22 -3.12 10.39 2.22
C SER A 22 -3.99 9.73 1.13
N ALA A 23 -4.11 8.41 1.09
CA ALA A 23 -4.86 7.72 0.04
C ALA A 23 -6.37 7.99 0.09
N HIS A 24 -7.00 8.00 -1.09
CA HIS A 24 -8.47 8.03 -1.17
C HIS A 24 -9.06 6.78 -0.51
N GLY A 25 -10.21 6.92 0.18
CA GLY A 25 -10.83 5.85 0.96
C GLY A 25 -11.20 4.59 0.15
N THR A 26 -11.31 4.69 -1.17
CA THR A 26 -11.50 3.53 -2.05
C THR A 26 -10.31 2.58 -2.05
N ASN A 27 -9.10 3.06 -1.75
CA ASN A 27 -7.90 2.23 -1.75
C ASN A 27 -7.95 1.15 -0.66
N PRO A 28 -8.07 1.52 0.64
CA PRO A 28 -8.20 0.50 1.68
C PRO A 28 -9.46 -0.35 1.50
N ALA A 29 -10.59 0.25 1.09
CA ALA A 29 -11.83 -0.49 0.86
C ALA A 29 -11.66 -1.56 -0.25
N SER A 30 -11.01 -1.23 -1.37
CA SER A 30 -10.78 -2.18 -2.47
C SER A 30 -9.84 -3.31 -2.05
N ALA A 31 -8.80 -3.00 -1.28
CA ALA A 31 -7.89 -4.00 -0.73
C ALA A 31 -8.60 -4.95 0.26
N SER A 32 -9.49 -4.44 1.11
CA SER A 32 -10.32 -5.27 1.97
C SER A 32 -11.27 -6.17 1.18
N VAL A 33 -11.93 -5.66 0.13
CA VAL A 33 -12.77 -6.46 -0.78
C VAL A 33 -11.96 -7.56 -1.48
N ALA A 34 -10.66 -7.32 -1.72
CA ALA A 34 -9.74 -8.34 -2.26
C ALA A 34 -9.40 -9.47 -1.26
N GLY A 35 -9.73 -9.28 0.02
CA GLY A 35 -9.28 -10.11 1.12
C GLY A 35 -7.82 -9.88 1.51
N PHE A 36 -7.29 -8.65 1.32
CA PHE A 36 -5.99 -8.25 1.86
C PHE A 36 -6.17 -7.50 3.18
N GLN A 37 -5.16 -7.62 4.06
CA GLN A 37 -4.99 -6.76 5.22
C GLN A 37 -4.37 -5.43 4.77
N THR A 38 -5.04 -4.33 5.04
CA THR A 38 -4.52 -2.98 4.76
C THR A 38 -3.66 -2.50 5.91
N ILE A 39 -2.45 -2.04 5.60
CA ILE A 39 -1.55 -1.41 6.57
C ILE A 39 -1.38 0.05 6.14
N THR A 40 -1.78 0.97 7.03
CA THR A 40 -1.64 2.41 6.77
C THR A 40 -0.22 2.87 7.06
N ILE A 41 0.38 3.59 6.11
CA ILE A 41 1.70 4.20 6.25
C ILE A 41 1.50 5.70 6.47
N PRO A 42 2.00 6.29 7.56
CA PRO A 42 1.85 7.70 7.84
C PRO A 42 2.66 8.56 6.87
N SER A 43 2.20 9.78 6.64
CA SER A 43 2.99 10.80 5.97
C SER A 43 4.14 11.30 6.86
N ASP A 44 5.22 11.77 6.23
CA ASP A 44 6.32 12.47 6.89
C ASP A 44 5.96 13.94 7.18
N LYS A 45 6.91 14.68 7.75
CA LYS A 45 6.73 16.12 8.06
C LYS A 45 6.49 17.01 6.83
N ASN A 46 6.75 16.51 5.63
CA ASN A 46 6.57 17.22 4.35
C ASN A 46 5.27 16.80 3.66
N GLY A 47 4.48 15.89 4.24
CA GLY A 47 3.27 15.36 3.61
C GLY A 47 3.54 14.34 2.50
N LEU A 48 4.74 13.74 2.47
CA LEU A 48 5.10 12.63 1.59
C LEU A 48 5.02 11.30 2.33
N VAL A 49 5.08 10.16 1.64
CA VAL A 49 5.13 8.87 2.32
C VAL A 49 6.36 8.76 3.21
N ASN A 50 6.17 8.42 4.49
CA ASN A 50 7.31 8.17 5.39
C ASN A 50 8.03 6.87 4.98
N LEU A 51 9.16 7.01 4.28
CA LEU A 51 9.94 5.88 3.78
C LEU A 51 10.51 4.99 4.90
N GLU A 52 10.85 5.57 6.05
CA GLU A 52 11.37 4.79 7.17
C GLU A 52 10.27 3.93 7.79
N GLU A 53 9.05 4.43 7.86
CA GLU A 53 7.90 3.63 8.28
C GLU A 53 7.50 2.60 7.23
N LEU A 54 7.48 2.98 5.94
CA LEU A 54 7.23 2.05 4.83
C LEU A 54 8.16 0.84 4.88
N LYS A 55 9.47 1.06 5.03
CA LYS A 55 10.48 0.00 5.11
C LYS A 55 10.23 -1.01 6.23
N LYS A 56 9.66 -0.58 7.37
CA LYS A 56 9.35 -1.48 8.49
C LYS A 56 8.20 -2.45 8.18
N HIS A 57 7.27 -2.04 7.31
CA HIS A 57 6.09 -2.83 6.96
C HIS A 57 6.27 -3.67 5.68
N VAL A 58 7.22 -3.33 4.83
CA VAL A 58 7.57 -4.11 3.64
C VAL A 58 8.19 -5.44 4.06
N GLY A 59 7.66 -6.54 3.55
CA GLY A 59 8.14 -7.88 3.84
C GLY A 59 7.65 -8.94 2.85
N PRO A 60 7.98 -10.22 3.09
CA PRO A 60 7.58 -11.34 2.22
C PRO A 60 6.05 -11.49 2.06
N ASP A 61 5.28 -10.98 3.01
CA ASP A 61 3.82 -10.99 3.01
C ASP A 61 3.19 -9.74 2.35
N THR A 62 4.00 -8.83 1.82
CA THR A 62 3.53 -7.62 1.12
C THR A 62 3.13 -7.93 -0.32
N ALA A 63 1.83 -7.85 -0.60
CA ALA A 63 1.23 -8.07 -1.91
C ALA A 63 1.32 -6.83 -2.82
N ALA A 64 1.09 -5.63 -2.27
CA ALA A 64 1.14 -4.39 -3.06
C ALA A 64 1.34 -3.14 -2.19
N LEU A 65 1.74 -2.05 -2.84
CA LEU A 65 1.66 -0.67 -2.36
C LEU A 65 0.66 0.08 -3.24
N MET A 66 -0.35 0.71 -2.65
CA MET A 66 -1.30 1.56 -3.37
C MET A 66 -0.91 3.03 -3.20
N LEU A 67 -0.12 3.55 -4.12
CA LEU A 67 0.39 4.93 -4.12
C LEU A 67 -0.44 5.83 -5.04
N THR A 68 -0.65 7.09 -4.63
CA THR A 68 -1.18 8.15 -5.49
C THR A 68 -0.04 9.15 -5.72
N ASN A 69 0.32 9.41 -6.98
CA ASN A 69 1.42 10.32 -7.32
C ASN A 69 1.04 11.18 -8.54
N PRO A 70 0.91 12.52 -8.42
CA PRO A 70 1.07 13.30 -7.19
C PRO A 70 0.06 12.85 -6.13
N ASN A 71 0.45 12.95 -4.85
CA ASN A 71 -0.41 12.55 -3.75
C ASN A 71 -1.61 13.49 -3.61
N THR A 72 -2.50 13.21 -2.66
CA THR A 72 -3.75 13.99 -2.50
C THR A 72 -3.53 15.43 -2.03
N LEU A 73 -2.30 15.80 -1.66
CA LEU A 73 -1.87 17.17 -1.39
C LEU A 73 -1.30 17.86 -2.65
N GLY A 74 -1.24 17.18 -3.79
CA GLY A 74 -0.64 17.68 -5.04
C GLY A 74 0.89 17.62 -5.06
N LEU A 75 1.52 16.90 -4.13
CA LEU A 75 2.98 16.77 -4.03
C LEU A 75 3.46 15.52 -4.78
N PHE A 76 4.61 15.60 -5.43
CA PHE A 76 5.26 14.43 -6.01
C PHE A 76 6.06 13.68 -4.95
N GLU A 77 5.84 12.37 -4.86
CA GLU A 77 6.59 11.45 -3.99
C GLU A 77 8.07 11.36 -4.42
N LYS A 78 8.97 11.11 -3.46
CA LYS A 78 10.43 11.13 -3.65
C LYS A 78 11.12 9.90 -3.07
#